data_AF-A0A161MFU4-F1
#
_entry.id   AF-A0A161MFU4-F1
#
_cell.length_a   1.000
_cell.length_b   1.000
_cell.length_c   1.000
_cell.angle_alpha   90.00
_cell.angle_beta   90.00
_cell.angle_gamma   90.00
#
_symmetry.space_group_name_H-M   'P 1'
#
loop_
_entity.id
_entity.type
_entity.pdbx_description
1 polymer ?
#
loop_
_entity_poly.entity_id
_entity_poly.type
_entity_poly.pdbx_seq_one_letter_code
_entity_poly.pdbx_strand_id
1 'polypeptide(L)'
;EIPNFLDAEDVDTNRPDEKSIMTYVASYYHTFARMKNEMKSGRRIANIVGQMMDADKMKIHYERLTTTLLEWIKQKVAQLEDRNFPNSLEGIQKELLAFKKYRTIEKPPKYKERSEIEALYFHINTQLKSLNQPAFIPSEGQLIHDLERGWEMLEAAEHRREVALRQELLRQERLEQLNYNFERKSVLREGFLKEMIQVLSDPRYGSNLAQVDATVKKHEAISADIMGPGRKIS
;
A
#
# COMPACT_ATOMS: atom_id res chain seq x y z
N GLU A 1 42.11 -50.58 0.83
CA GLU A 1 42.19 -52.01 1.24
C GLU A 1 43.25 -52.13 2.31
N ILE A 2 43.08 -53.07 3.25
CA ILE A 2 44.10 -53.42 4.24
C ILE A 2 44.92 -54.54 3.60
N PRO A 3 46.23 -54.36 3.38
CA PRO A 3 47.07 -55.41 2.81
C PRO A 3 47.15 -56.59 3.77
N ASN A 4 47.10 -57.81 3.26
CA ASN A 4 47.28 -59.01 4.09
C ASN A 4 48.77 -59.16 4.42
N PHE A 5 49.16 -58.78 5.65
CA PHE A 5 50.57 -58.77 6.08
C PHE A 5 50.99 -59.99 6.90
N LEU A 6 50.04 -60.79 7.37
CA LEU A 6 50.28 -61.94 8.24
C LEU A 6 49.54 -63.16 7.70
N ASP A 7 50.26 -64.27 7.56
CA ASP A 7 49.63 -65.56 7.28
C ASP A 7 49.23 -66.24 8.61
N ALA A 8 48.29 -67.19 8.55
CA ALA A 8 47.76 -67.83 9.76
C ALA A 8 48.85 -68.54 10.58
N GLU A 9 49.87 -69.07 9.92
CA GLU A 9 51.01 -69.74 10.55
C GLU A 9 51.93 -68.79 11.33
N ASP A 10 51.98 -67.50 10.97
CA ASP A 10 52.80 -66.48 11.68
C ASP A 10 52.17 -66.04 13.01
N VAL A 11 50.86 -66.24 13.13
CA VAL A 11 50.06 -65.84 14.30
C VAL A 11 49.81 -67.03 15.23
N ASP A 12 49.67 -68.25 14.68
CA ASP A 12 49.43 -69.50 15.41
C ASP A 12 50.72 -70.13 15.96
N THR A 13 51.48 -69.34 16.75
CA THR A 13 52.68 -69.80 17.45
C THR A 13 52.63 -69.40 18.91
N ASN A 14 53.38 -70.09 19.78
CA ASN A 14 53.40 -69.79 21.22
C ASN A 14 53.95 -68.38 21.54
N ARG A 15 54.67 -67.73 20.61
CA ARG A 15 55.25 -66.39 20.73
C ARG A 15 55.36 -65.71 19.35
N PRO A 16 54.27 -65.13 18.83
CA PRO A 16 54.29 -64.45 17.54
C PRO A 16 55.08 -63.13 17.59
N ASP A 17 55.54 -62.65 16.43
CA ASP A 17 56.32 -61.40 16.34
C ASP A 17 55.42 -60.18 16.64
N GLU A 18 55.63 -59.60 17.81
CA GLU A 18 54.86 -58.46 18.33
C GLU A 18 54.91 -57.27 17.36
N LYS A 19 56.04 -57.04 16.70
CA LYS A 19 56.19 -55.91 15.77
C LYS A 19 55.32 -56.09 14.53
N SER A 20 55.24 -57.30 13.98
CA SER A 20 54.41 -57.62 12.82
C SER A 20 52.92 -57.58 13.17
N ILE A 21 52.53 -58.12 14.34
CA ILE A 21 51.16 -57.98 14.87
C ILE A 21 50.79 -56.50 15.05
N MET A 22 51.64 -55.73 15.72
CA MET A 22 51.42 -54.31 15.96
C MET A 22 51.29 -53.52 14.67
N THR A 23 52.11 -53.84 13.66
CA THR A 23 52.04 -53.19 12.34
C THR A 23 50.73 -53.53 11.62
N TYR A 24 50.28 -54.79 11.69
CA TYR A 24 49.02 -55.19 11.08
C TYR A 24 47.82 -54.54 11.78
N VAL A 25 47.76 -54.57 13.11
CA VAL A 25 46.73 -53.90 13.91
C VAL A 25 46.72 -52.38 13.67
N ALA A 26 47.91 -51.75 13.57
CA ALA A 26 48.03 -50.34 13.22
C ALA A 26 47.45 -50.05 11.82
N SER A 27 47.62 -50.95 10.85
CA SER A 27 47.03 -50.79 9.50
C SER A 27 45.50 -50.81 9.52
N TYR A 28 44.87 -51.68 10.33
CA TYR A 28 43.42 -51.65 10.59
C TYR A 28 43.00 -50.35 11.27
N TYR A 29 43.72 -49.92 12.30
CA TYR A 29 43.40 -48.68 13.00
C TYR A 29 43.45 -47.46 12.06
N HIS A 30 44.52 -47.32 11.26
CA HIS A 30 44.65 -46.22 10.31
C HIS A 30 43.55 -46.23 9.24
N THR A 31 43.20 -47.40 8.71
CA THR A 31 42.14 -47.51 7.69
C THR A 31 40.76 -47.18 8.27
N PHE A 32 40.39 -47.71 9.45
CA PHE A 32 39.12 -47.35 10.10
C PHE A 32 39.08 -45.89 10.57
N ALA A 33 40.20 -45.35 11.08
CA ALA A 33 40.30 -43.94 11.44
C ALA A 33 40.12 -43.04 10.21
N ARG A 34 40.72 -43.42 9.06
CA ARG A 34 40.52 -42.73 7.78
C ARG A 34 39.07 -42.76 7.34
N MET A 35 38.42 -43.94 7.32
CA MET A 35 37.00 -44.07 6.98
C MET A 35 36.10 -43.22 7.90
N LYS A 36 36.37 -43.22 9.21
CA LYS A 36 35.64 -42.38 10.18
C LYS A 36 35.82 -40.88 9.91
N ASN A 37 37.02 -40.46 9.53
CA ASN A 37 37.31 -39.07 9.18
C ASN A 37 36.65 -38.68 7.86
N GLU A 38 36.66 -39.56 6.85
CA GLU A 38 35.93 -39.37 5.58
C GLU A 38 34.42 -39.20 5.82
N MET A 39 33.82 -40.05 6.66
CA MET A 39 32.40 -39.91 7.04
C MET A 39 32.11 -38.56 7.72
N LYS A 40 32.99 -38.10 8.62
CA LYS A 40 32.84 -36.79 9.27
C LYS A 40 32.94 -35.64 8.26
N SER A 41 33.90 -35.72 7.33
CA SER A 41 34.04 -34.74 6.26
C SER A 41 32.82 -34.72 5.35
N GLY A 42 32.27 -35.89 4.99
CA GLY A 42 31.03 -36.00 4.23
C GLY A 42 29.84 -35.32 4.92
N ARG A 43 29.67 -35.51 6.24
CA ARG A 43 28.63 -34.82 7.02
C ARG A 43 28.82 -33.29 7.03
N ARG A 44 30.06 -32.81 7.14
CA ARG A 44 30.34 -31.37 7.10
C ARG A 44 29.98 -30.76 5.73
N ILE A 45 30.33 -31.44 4.64
CA ILE A 45 29.96 -31.02 3.29
C ILE A 45 28.44 -30.99 3.14
N ALA A 46 27.74 -32.06 3.53
CA ALA A 46 26.28 -32.13 3.46
C ALA A 46 25.60 -30.97 4.23
N ASN A 47 26.12 -30.62 5.40
CA ASN A 47 25.60 -29.50 6.19
C ASN A 47 25.80 -28.15 5.48
N ILE A 48 26.98 -27.91 4.90
CA ILE A 48 27.29 -26.67 4.15
C ILE A 48 26.38 -26.57 2.92
N VAL A 49 26.23 -27.66 2.16
CA VAL A 49 25.34 -27.71 1.00
C VAL A 49 23.89 -27.42 1.41
N GLY A 50 23.43 -28.02 2.52
CA GLY A 50 22.10 -27.74 3.05
C GLY A 50 21.89 -26.25 3.38
N GLN A 51 22.86 -25.62 4.03
CA GLN A 51 22.81 -24.19 4.34
C GLN A 51 22.82 -23.30 3.09
N MET A 52 23.57 -23.68 2.05
CA MET A 52 23.55 -22.98 0.76
C MET A 52 22.19 -23.09 0.07
N MET A 53 21.60 -24.29 0.06
CA MET A 53 20.25 -24.50 -0.50
C MET A 53 19.18 -23.69 0.23
N ASP A 54 19.28 -23.58 1.55
CA ASP A 54 18.34 -22.76 2.33
C ASP A 54 18.53 -21.27 2.07
N ALA A 55 19.77 -20.80 1.91
CA ALA A 55 20.04 -19.43 1.49
C ALA A 55 19.43 -19.13 0.11
N ASP A 56 19.51 -20.05 -0.85
CA ASP A 56 18.90 -19.87 -2.17
C ASP A 56 17.38 -19.82 -2.12
N LYS A 57 16.73 -20.65 -1.29
CA LYS A 57 15.28 -20.56 -1.03
C LYS A 57 14.91 -19.19 -0.45
N MET A 58 15.71 -18.66 0.47
CA MET A 58 15.48 -17.35 1.09
C MET A 58 15.63 -16.22 0.07
N LYS A 59 16.57 -16.29 -0.87
CA LYS A 59 16.70 -15.32 -1.98
C LYS A 59 15.45 -15.28 -2.84
N ILE A 60 14.95 -16.44 -3.27
CA ILE A 60 13.70 -16.53 -4.05
C ILE A 60 12.51 -15.96 -3.26
N HIS A 61 12.46 -16.24 -1.96
CA HIS A 61 11.41 -15.70 -1.10
C HIS A 61 11.47 -14.17 -1.01
N TYR A 62 12.67 -13.61 -0.86
CA TYR A 62 12.92 -12.16 -0.84
C TYR A 62 12.44 -11.50 -2.13
N GLU A 63 12.83 -12.03 -3.29
CA GLU A 63 12.45 -11.48 -4.59
C GLU A 63 10.93 -11.47 -4.75
N ARG A 64 10.25 -12.57 -4.39
CA ARG A 64 8.79 -12.66 -4.44
C ARG A 64 8.09 -11.61 -3.56
N LEU A 65 8.54 -11.46 -2.32
CA LEU A 65 7.97 -10.47 -1.39
C LEU A 65 8.18 -9.04 -1.91
N THR A 66 9.39 -8.75 -2.39
CA THR A 66 9.76 -7.43 -2.90
C THR A 66 8.95 -7.06 -4.12
N THR A 67 8.81 -7.96 -5.11
CA THR A 67 7.94 -7.73 -6.28
C THR A 67 6.51 -7.47 -5.87
N THR A 68 5.96 -8.31 -4.99
CA THR A 68 4.56 -8.18 -4.55
C THR A 68 4.30 -6.83 -3.90
N LEU A 69 5.23 -6.37 -3.04
CA LEU A 69 5.11 -5.10 -2.36
C LEU A 69 5.27 -3.91 -3.33
N LEU A 70 6.25 -3.96 -4.22
CA LEU A 70 6.46 -2.92 -5.24
C LEU A 70 5.28 -2.80 -6.21
N GLU A 71 4.68 -3.91 -6.62
CA GLU A 71 3.46 -3.91 -7.44
C GLU A 71 2.29 -3.27 -6.70
N TRP A 72 2.09 -3.62 -5.44
CA TRP A 72 1.06 -3.01 -4.60
C TRP A 72 1.27 -1.50 -4.46
N ILE A 73 2.51 -1.07 -4.20
CA ILE A 73 2.89 0.35 -4.12
C ILE A 73 2.53 1.06 -5.43
N LYS A 74 2.95 0.52 -6.58
CA LYS A 74 2.69 1.11 -7.90
C LYS A 74 1.19 1.25 -8.17
N GLN A 75 0.41 0.22 -7.89
CA GLN A 75 -1.05 0.25 -8.06
C GLN A 75 -1.70 1.28 -7.13
N LYS A 76 -1.27 1.36 -5.87
CA LYS A 76 -1.82 2.31 -4.90
C LYS A 76 -1.47 3.75 -5.21
N VAL A 77 -0.25 4.01 -5.66
CA VAL A 77 0.15 5.34 -6.16
C VAL A 77 -0.81 5.77 -7.28
N ALA A 78 -1.06 4.92 -8.28
CA ALA A 78 -1.99 5.25 -9.36
C ALA A 78 -3.42 5.54 -8.86
N GLN A 79 -3.93 4.76 -7.90
CA GLN A 79 -5.24 5.02 -7.28
C GLN A 79 -5.29 6.34 -6.50
N LEU A 80 -4.23 6.64 -5.74
CA LEU A 80 -4.13 7.87 -4.96
C LEU A 80 -3.90 9.11 -5.83
N GLU A 81 -3.37 8.93 -7.04
CA GLU A 81 -3.18 10.00 -8.02
C GLU A 81 -4.42 10.33 -8.84
N ASP A 82 -5.48 9.51 -8.77
CA ASP A 82 -6.75 9.85 -9.40
C ASP A 82 -7.29 11.19 -8.88
N ARG A 83 -7.80 12.01 -9.80
CA ARG A 83 -8.38 13.35 -9.54
C ARG A 83 -9.83 13.44 -10.00
N ASN A 84 -10.42 12.34 -10.44
CA ASN A 84 -11.84 12.29 -10.77
C ASN A 84 -12.67 12.19 -9.49
N PHE A 85 -13.00 13.33 -8.91
CA PHE A 85 -13.81 13.39 -7.69
C PHE A 85 -15.31 13.39 -7.98
N PRO A 86 -16.13 12.77 -7.11
CA PRO A 86 -17.58 12.85 -7.23
C PRO A 86 -18.06 14.28 -7.02
N ASN A 87 -19.01 14.73 -7.85
CA ASN A 87 -19.59 16.07 -7.76
C ASN A 87 -20.75 16.15 -6.75
N SER A 88 -20.51 15.70 -5.52
CA SER A 88 -21.48 15.78 -4.41
C SER A 88 -20.76 15.76 -3.06
N LEU A 89 -21.36 16.40 -2.05
CA LEU A 89 -20.81 16.41 -0.69
C LEU A 89 -20.75 14.98 -0.09
N GLU A 90 -21.81 14.20 -0.28
CA GLU A 90 -21.85 12.81 0.18
C GLU A 90 -20.77 11.96 -0.50
N GLY A 91 -20.56 12.16 -1.80
CA GLY A 91 -19.54 11.45 -2.56
C GLY A 91 -18.12 11.74 -2.03
N ILE A 92 -17.79 13.00 -1.81
CA ILE A 92 -16.44 13.35 -1.32
C ILE A 92 -16.22 12.91 0.14
N GLN A 93 -17.27 12.89 0.96
CA GLN A 93 -17.21 12.31 2.31
C GLN A 93 -16.94 10.80 2.27
N LYS A 94 -17.54 10.06 1.34
CA LYS A 94 -17.25 8.63 1.12
C LYS A 94 -15.79 8.40 0.72
N GLU A 95 -15.25 9.22 -0.17
CA GLU A 95 -13.83 9.18 -0.57
C GLU A 95 -12.89 9.46 0.61
N LEU A 96 -13.22 10.41 1.48
CA LEU A 96 -12.46 10.67 2.72
C LEU A 96 -12.47 9.48 3.68
N LEU A 97 -13.62 8.81 3.83
CA LEU A 97 -13.74 7.59 4.64
C LEU A 97 -12.92 6.44 4.05
N ALA A 98 -12.94 6.26 2.72
CA ALA A 98 -12.11 5.28 2.03
C ALA A 98 -10.61 5.57 2.23
N PHE A 99 -10.19 6.83 2.11
CA PHE A 99 -8.81 7.24 2.35
C PHE A 99 -8.40 7.03 3.82
N LYS A 100 -9.29 7.29 4.79
CA LYS A 100 -9.07 6.97 6.20
C LYS A 100 -8.88 5.46 6.40
N LYS A 101 -9.77 4.64 5.83
CA LYS A 101 -9.68 3.17 5.89
C LYS A 101 -8.35 2.66 5.33
N TYR A 102 -7.92 3.20 4.18
CA TYR A 102 -6.62 2.91 3.61
C TYR A 102 -5.48 3.17 4.61
N ARG A 103 -5.44 4.35 5.22
CA ARG A 103 -4.38 4.72 6.18
C ARG A 103 -4.38 3.90 7.47
N THR A 104 -5.56 3.49 7.96
CA THR A 104 -5.68 2.84 9.26
C THR A 104 -5.75 1.31 9.19
N ILE A 105 -6.05 0.73 8.02
CA ILE A 105 -6.27 -0.71 7.86
C ILE A 105 -5.37 -1.29 6.77
N GLU A 106 -5.35 -0.70 5.57
CA GLU A 106 -4.65 -1.28 4.41
C GLU A 106 -3.13 -1.03 4.47
N LYS A 107 -2.69 0.19 4.80
CA LYS A 107 -1.27 0.57 4.84
C LYS A 107 -0.47 -0.08 6.00
N PRO A 108 -0.98 -0.19 7.24
CA PRO A 108 -0.22 -0.74 8.37
C PRO A 108 0.41 -2.13 8.16
N PRO A 109 -0.28 -3.15 7.60
CA PRO A 109 0.38 -4.44 7.33
C PRO A 109 1.51 -4.32 6.30
N LYS A 110 1.46 -3.34 5.38
CA LYS A 110 2.53 -3.12 4.39
C LYS A 110 3.82 -2.57 4.98
N TYR A 111 3.76 -1.83 6.09
CA TYR A 111 4.96 -1.49 6.86
C TYR A 111 5.62 -2.73 7.46
N LYS A 112 4.83 -3.71 7.92
CA LYS A 112 5.38 -4.98 8.43
C LYS A 112 6.04 -5.77 7.32
N GLU A 113 5.37 -5.92 6.17
CA GLU A 113 5.95 -6.59 4.98
C GLU A 113 7.28 -5.94 4.57
N ARG A 114 7.35 -4.59 4.53
CA ARG A 114 8.61 -3.87 4.26
C ARG A 114 9.71 -4.23 5.27
N SER A 115 9.40 -4.19 6.55
CA SER A 115 10.37 -4.53 7.61
C SER A 115 10.82 -5.99 7.54
N GLU A 116 9.91 -6.91 7.20
CA GLU A 116 10.22 -8.33 7.02
C GLU A 116 11.16 -8.56 5.83
N ILE A 117 10.98 -7.82 4.74
CA ILE A 117 11.87 -7.85 3.57
C ILE A 117 13.28 -7.38 3.94
N GLU A 118 13.41 -6.27 4.67
CA GLU A 118 14.69 -5.75 5.16
C GLU A 118 15.39 -6.75 6.10
N ALA A 119 14.64 -7.35 7.03
CA ALA A 119 15.15 -8.37 7.94
C ALA A 119 15.60 -9.64 7.20
N LEU A 120 14.83 -10.08 6.19
CA LEU A 120 15.16 -11.25 5.37
C LEU A 120 16.44 -11.00 4.58
N TYR A 121 16.61 -9.82 3.98
CA TYR A 121 17.86 -9.45 3.30
C TYR A 121 19.07 -9.49 4.23
N PHE A 122 18.94 -8.92 5.43
CA PHE A 122 20.01 -8.97 6.43
C PHE A 122 20.33 -10.41 6.85
N HIS A 123 19.30 -11.24 7.02
CA HIS A 123 19.45 -12.65 7.37
C HIS A 123 20.19 -13.44 6.28
N ILE A 124 19.79 -13.29 5.01
CA ILE A 124 20.48 -13.90 3.85
C ILE A 124 21.96 -13.52 3.85
N ASN A 125 22.27 -12.22 3.97
CA ASN A 125 23.66 -11.75 3.92
C ASN A 125 24.50 -12.23 5.11
N THR A 126 23.88 -12.33 6.30
CA THR A 126 24.55 -12.90 7.48
C THR A 126 24.89 -14.38 7.27
N GLN A 127 23.97 -15.14 6.67
CA GLN A 127 24.18 -16.55 6.35
C GLN A 127 25.23 -16.75 5.24
N LEU A 128 25.20 -15.94 4.18
CA LEU A 128 26.21 -16.01 3.12
C LEU A 128 27.61 -15.66 3.65
N LYS A 129 27.71 -14.66 4.53
CA LYS A 129 28.97 -14.29 5.17
C LYS A 129 29.54 -15.44 6.02
N SER A 130 28.70 -16.16 6.77
CA SER A 130 29.17 -17.31 7.58
C SER A 130 29.63 -18.49 6.70
N LEU A 131 29.10 -18.59 5.48
CA LEU A 131 29.49 -19.57 4.45
C LEU A 131 30.67 -19.12 3.56
N ASN A 132 31.27 -17.95 3.84
CA ASN A 132 32.28 -17.31 2.98
C ASN A 132 31.83 -17.13 1.53
N GLN A 133 30.54 -16.85 1.33
CA GLN A 133 29.94 -16.54 0.04
C GLN A 133 29.83 -15.03 -0.18
N PRO A 134 29.79 -14.56 -1.44
CA PRO A 134 29.56 -13.15 -1.73
C PRO A 134 28.18 -12.71 -1.20
N ALA A 135 28.06 -11.40 -0.95
CA ALA A 135 26.80 -10.79 -0.55
C ALA A 135 25.71 -11.05 -1.61
N PHE A 136 24.48 -11.18 -1.15
CA PHE A 136 23.33 -11.32 -2.04
C PHE A 136 23.06 -10.00 -2.76
N ILE A 137 22.97 -10.08 -4.09
CA ILE A 137 22.57 -8.98 -4.95
C ILE A 137 21.21 -9.36 -5.56
N PRO A 138 20.11 -8.71 -5.14
CA PRO A 138 18.81 -8.90 -5.76
C PRO A 138 18.79 -8.52 -7.23
N SER A 139 17.82 -9.04 -7.98
CA SER A 139 17.62 -8.64 -9.37
C SER A 139 17.32 -7.13 -9.51
N GLU A 140 17.61 -6.55 -10.67
CA GLU A 140 17.40 -5.13 -10.94
C GLU A 140 15.92 -4.75 -10.70
N GLY A 141 15.68 -3.63 -10.01
CA GLY A 141 14.34 -3.19 -9.63
C GLY A 141 13.79 -3.85 -8.35
N GLN A 142 14.55 -4.74 -7.71
CA GLN A 142 14.21 -5.37 -6.41
C GLN A 142 15.25 -5.05 -5.33
N LEU A 143 16.04 -3.99 -5.49
CA LEU A 143 16.98 -3.56 -4.46
C LEU A 143 16.22 -2.94 -3.28
N ILE A 144 16.81 -2.96 -2.08
CA ILE A 144 16.22 -2.26 -0.91
C ILE A 144 15.96 -0.78 -1.23
N HIS A 145 16.88 -0.15 -1.96
CA HIS A 145 16.74 1.24 -2.40
C HIS A 145 15.54 1.43 -3.35
N ASP A 146 15.23 0.46 -4.21
CA ASP A 146 14.04 0.55 -5.07
C ASP A 146 12.75 0.51 -4.24
N LEU A 147 12.73 -0.30 -3.18
CA LEU A 147 11.63 -0.35 -2.24
C LEU A 147 11.50 0.95 -1.44
N GLU A 148 12.60 1.53 -0.98
CA GLU A 148 12.62 2.83 -0.30
C GLU A 148 12.07 3.94 -1.21
N ARG A 149 12.57 4.04 -2.44
CA ARG A 149 12.08 4.98 -3.44
C ARG A 149 10.59 4.79 -3.74
N GLY A 150 10.14 3.55 -3.91
CA GLY A 150 8.72 3.22 -4.11
C GLY A 150 7.87 3.70 -2.93
N TRP A 151 8.38 3.53 -1.71
CA TRP A 151 7.71 3.98 -0.50
C TRP A 151 7.60 5.51 -0.40
N GLU A 152 8.67 6.23 -0.73
CA GLU A 152 8.65 7.70 -0.80
C GLU A 152 7.63 8.21 -1.82
N MET A 153 7.55 7.57 -3.00
CA MET A 153 6.54 7.89 -4.01
C MET A 153 5.12 7.69 -3.49
N LEU A 154 4.88 6.62 -2.72
CA LEU A 154 3.61 6.36 -2.08
C LEU A 154 3.25 7.47 -1.09
N GLU A 155 4.16 7.84 -0.19
CA GLU A 155 3.92 8.90 0.81
C GLU A 155 3.67 10.26 0.16
N ALA A 156 4.39 10.57 -0.92
CA ALA A 156 4.14 11.77 -1.71
C ALA A 156 2.74 11.75 -2.37
N ALA A 157 2.32 10.62 -2.93
CA ALA A 157 0.99 10.46 -3.53
C ALA A 157 -0.13 10.56 -2.47
N GLU A 158 0.07 9.99 -1.28
CA GLU A 158 -0.84 10.11 -0.15
C GLU A 158 -1.05 11.56 0.27
N HIS A 159 0.04 12.32 0.41
CA HIS A 159 -0.03 13.73 0.76
C HIS A 159 -0.82 14.52 -0.29
N ARG A 160 -0.54 14.29 -1.59
CA ARG A 160 -1.29 14.93 -2.69
C ARG A 160 -2.78 14.57 -2.65
N ARG A 161 -3.13 13.29 -2.40
CA ARG A 161 -4.53 12.85 -2.28
C ARG A 161 -5.22 13.50 -1.10
N GLU A 162 -4.57 13.59 0.06
CA GLU A 162 -5.13 14.24 1.26
C GLU A 162 -5.46 15.71 1.01
N VAL A 163 -4.52 16.45 0.40
CA VAL A 163 -4.73 17.87 0.06
C VAL A 163 -5.88 18.01 -0.95
N ALA A 164 -5.90 17.19 -2.00
CA ALA A 164 -6.94 17.26 -3.03
C ALA A 164 -8.34 16.94 -2.48
N LEU A 165 -8.47 15.91 -1.63
CA LEU A 165 -9.75 15.56 -0.99
C LEU A 165 -10.27 16.69 -0.10
N ARG A 166 -9.39 17.35 0.68
CA ARG A 166 -9.77 18.48 1.53
C ARG A 166 -10.20 19.69 0.71
N GLN A 167 -9.50 20.00 -0.38
CA GLN A 167 -9.85 21.09 -1.27
C GLN A 167 -11.20 20.85 -1.95
N GLU A 168 -11.46 19.63 -2.41
CA GLU A 168 -12.71 19.28 -3.05
C GLU A 168 -13.88 19.29 -2.05
N LEU A 169 -13.68 18.84 -0.81
CA LEU A 169 -14.68 18.95 0.25
C LEU A 169 -15.14 20.40 0.45
N LEU A 170 -14.19 21.33 0.62
CA LEU A 170 -14.49 22.76 0.77
C LEU A 170 -15.15 23.36 -0.48
N ARG A 171 -14.86 22.83 -1.67
CA ARG A 171 -15.54 23.24 -2.91
C ARG A 171 -17.00 22.78 -2.91
N GLN A 172 -17.26 21.53 -2.54
CA GLN A 172 -18.61 20.96 -2.47
C GLN A 172 -19.48 21.66 -1.41
N GLU A 173 -18.94 21.94 -0.23
CA GLU A 173 -19.66 22.68 0.83
C GLU A 173 -20.07 24.08 0.36
N ARG A 174 -19.19 24.79 -0.36
CA ARG A 174 -19.52 26.11 -0.94
C ARG A 174 -20.59 26.02 -2.01
N LEU A 175 -20.56 24.99 -2.86
CA LEU A 175 -21.59 24.79 -3.88
C LEU A 175 -22.96 24.49 -3.25
N GLU A 176 -23.02 23.68 -2.20
CA GLU A 176 -24.27 23.44 -1.48
C GLU A 176 -24.83 24.71 -0.84
N GLN A 177 -23.97 25.53 -0.22
CA GLN A 177 -24.39 26.82 0.33
C GLN A 177 -24.92 27.78 -0.75
N LEU A 178 -24.26 27.83 -1.91
CA LEU A 178 -24.71 28.64 -3.03
C LEU A 178 -26.06 28.14 -3.57
N ASN A 179 -26.19 26.82 -3.72
CA ASN A 179 -27.44 26.19 -4.15
C ASN A 179 -28.59 26.50 -3.17
N TYR A 180 -28.35 26.33 -1.87
CA TYR A 180 -29.32 26.67 -0.83
C TYR A 180 -29.75 28.15 -0.88
N ASN A 181 -28.79 29.06 -1.03
CA ASN A 181 -29.08 30.49 -1.13
C ASN A 181 -29.87 30.82 -2.40
N PHE A 182 -29.54 30.19 -3.52
CA PHE A 182 -30.26 30.33 -4.78
C PHE A 182 -31.69 29.85 -4.65
N GLU A 183 -31.91 28.63 -4.16
CA GLU A 183 -33.24 28.06 -3.94
C GLU A 183 -34.09 28.94 -3.04
N ARG A 184 -33.52 29.45 -1.94
CA ARG A 184 -34.25 30.38 -1.05
C ARG A 184 -34.66 31.66 -1.77
N LYS A 185 -33.79 32.25 -2.59
CA LYS A 185 -34.11 33.45 -3.38
C LYS A 185 -35.16 33.13 -4.45
N SER A 186 -35.07 31.96 -5.09
CA SER A 186 -36.00 31.50 -6.12
C SER A 186 -37.42 31.38 -5.53
N VAL A 187 -37.58 30.64 -4.44
CA VAL A 187 -38.87 30.46 -3.75
C VAL A 187 -39.49 31.79 -3.32
N LEU A 188 -38.69 32.70 -2.76
CA LEU A 188 -39.17 34.04 -2.38
C LEU A 188 -39.66 34.84 -3.60
N ARG A 189 -38.93 34.75 -4.72
CA ARG A 189 -39.28 35.45 -5.95
C ARG A 189 -40.53 34.86 -6.60
N GLU A 190 -40.65 33.54 -6.64
CA GLU A 190 -41.85 32.85 -7.13
C GLU A 190 -43.09 33.22 -6.31
N GLY A 191 -42.97 33.23 -4.98
CA GLY A 191 -44.04 33.67 -4.08
C GLY A 191 -44.47 35.11 -4.36
N PHE A 192 -43.51 36.03 -4.43
CA PHE A 192 -43.77 37.42 -4.80
C PHE A 192 -44.48 37.56 -6.16
N LEU A 193 -43.97 36.88 -7.20
CA LEU A 193 -44.58 36.94 -8.53
C LEU A 193 -46.02 36.39 -8.53
N LYS A 194 -46.29 35.34 -7.77
CA LYS A 194 -47.64 34.77 -7.62
C LYS A 194 -48.61 35.77 -6.97
N GLU A 195 -48.17 36.46 -5.92
CA GLU A 195 -48.96 37.53 -5.28
C GLU A 195 -49.22 38.69 -6.25
N MET A 196 -48.20 39.12 -7.00
CA MET A 196 -48.35 40.20 -7.98
C MET A 196 -49.32 39.84 -9.09
N ILE A 197 -49.24 38.62 -9.63
CA ILE A 197 -50.19 38.10 -10.63
C ILE A 197 -51.60 38.11 -10.08
N GLN A 198 -51.82 37.68 -8.82
CA GLN A 198 -53.14 37.68 -8.21
C GLN A 198 -53.72 39.09 -8.08
N VAL A 199 -52.91 40.07 -7.67
CA VAL A 199 -53.35 41.48 -7.58
C VAL A 199 -53.69 42.04 -8.95
N LEU A 200 -52.83 41.84 -9.95
CA LEU A 200 -53.04 42.36 -11.31
C LEU A 200 -54.21 41.68 -12.04
N SER A 201 -54.56 40.45 -11.65
CA SER A 201 -55.67 39.71 -12.24
C SER A 201 -57.03 40.00 -11.57
N ASP A 202 -57.09 40.77 -10.48
CA ASP A 202 -58.36 41.11 -9.83
C ASP A 202 -59.13 42.15 -10.66
N PRO A 203 -60.33 41.83 -11.18
CA PRO A 203 -61.11 42.76 -12.00
C PRO A 203 -61.84 43.85 -11.19
N ARG A 204 -61.71 43.86 -9.86
CA ARG A 204 -62.43 44.79 -8.97
C ARG A 204 -61.60 46.05 -8.73
N TYR A 205 -61.91 47.10 -9.49
CA TYR A 205 -61.21 48.40 -9.40
C TYR A 205 -61.82 49.38 -8.36
N GLY A 206 -62.93 49.02 -7.71
CA GLY A 206 -63.64 49.88 -6.76
C GLY A 206 -64.94 50.47 -7.32
N SER A 207 -65.81 50.98 -6.43
CA SER A 207 -67.13 51.52 -6.77
C SER A 207 -67.18 53.05 -6.84
N ASN A 208 -66.07 53.74 -6.57
CA ASN A 208 -65.94 55.19 -6.66
C ASN A 208 -64.56 55.62 -7.16
N LEU A 209 -64.44 56.88 -7.59
CA LEU A 209 -63.21 57.44 -8.18
C LEU A 209 -61.99 57.29 -7.26
N ALA A 210 -62.14 57.49 -5.96
CA ALA A 210 -61.04 57.36 -5.00
C ALA A 210 -60.50 55.93 -4.89
N GLN A 211 -61.37 54.92 -4.98
CA GLN A 211 -60.96 53.50 -4.97
C GLN A 211 -60.30 53.09 -6.29
N VAL A 212 -60.76 53.61 -7.43
CA VAL A 212 -60.15 53.37 -8.74
C VAL A 212 -58.75 53.97 -8.80
N ASP A 213 -58.58 55.23 -8.38
CA ASP A 213 -57.26 55.88 -8.31
C ASP A 213 -56.29 55.14 -7.39
N ALA A 214 -56.77 54.60 -6.26
CA ALA A 214 -55.96 53.79 -5.36
C ALA A 214 -55.49 52.48 -6.01
N THR A 215 -56.36 51.84 -6.80
CA THR A 215 -56.03 50.60 -7.53
C THR A 215 -55.02 50.85 -8.64
N VAL A 216 -55.17 51.95 -9.40
CA VAL A 216 -54.20 52.38 -10.42
C VAL A 216 -52.83 52.63 -9.80
N LYS A 217 -52.76 53.40 -8.71
CA LYS A 217 -51.48 53.63 -7.99
C LYS A 217 -50.83 52.34 -7.52
N LYS A 218 -51.63 51.36 -7.06
CA LYS A 218 -51.14 50.04 -6.67
C LYS A 218 -50.53 49.30 -7.87
N HIS A 219 -51.18 49.32 -9.04
CA HIS A 219 -50.67 48.69 -10.26
C HIS A 219 -49.41 49.40 -10.79
N GLU A 220 -49.36 50.73 -10.76
CA GLU A 220 -48.17 51.51 -11.13
C GLU A 220 -46.98 51.19 -10.22
N ALA A 221 -47.20 51.07 -8.90
CA ALA A 221 -46.16 50.69 -7.96
C ALA A 221 -45.61 49.28 -8.23
N ILE A 222 -46.48 48.31 -8.56
CA ILE A 222 -46.09 46.94 -8.93
C ILE A 222 -45.29 46.96 -10.23
N SER A 223 -45.74 47.69 -11.26
CA SER A 223 -45.03 47.83 -12.52
C SER A 223 -43.65 48.46 -12.33
N ALA A 224 -43.54 49.47 -11.47
CA ALA A 224 -42.27 50.11 -11.15
C ALA A 224 -41.30 49.17 -10.41
N ASP A 225 -41.80 48.31 -9.52
CA ASP A 225 -40.98 47.34 -8.78
C ASP A 225 -40.51 46.17 -9.67
N ILE A 226 -41.32 45.76 -10.65
CA ILE A 226 -40.94 44.76 -11.67
C ILE A 226 -39.90 45.32 -12.65
N MET A 227 -40.08 46.58 -13.10
CA MET A 227 -39.22 47.24 -14.10
C MET A 227 -37.98 47.91 -13.49
N GLY A 228 -37.97 48.14 -12.18
CA GLY A 228 -36.83 48.73 -11.48
C GLY A 228 -35.61 47.80 -11.53
N PRO A 229 -34.38 48.35 -11.51
CA PRO A 229 -33.16 47.55 -11.48
C PRO A 229 -33.21 46.64 -10.25
N GLY A 230 -33.39 45.34 -10.51
CA GLY A 230 -33.79 44.34 -9.54
C GLY A 230 -32.99 44.46 -8.25
N ARG A 231 -33.62 44.97 -7.19
CA ARG A 231 -33.02 44.96 -5.85
C ARG A 231 -32.88 43.49 -5.45
N LYS A 232 -31.65 42.99 -5.64
CA LYS A 232 -31.10 41.68 -5.27
C LYS A 232 -31.43 40.53 -6.22
N ILE A 233 -30.89 40.59 -7.44
CA ILE A 233 -30.63 39.39 -8.28
C ILE A 233 -29.10 39.13 -8.35
N SER A 234 -28.42 39.20 -7.21
CA SER A 234 -27.02 38.78 -7.02
C SER A 234 -26.92 38.09 -5.68
#